data_AF-A0A7C7A488-F1
#
_entry.id   AF-A0A7C7A488-F1
#
_cell.length_a   1.000
_cell.length_b   1.000
_cell.length_c   1.000
_cell.angle_alpha   90.00
_cell.angle_beta   90.00
_cell.angle_gamma   90.00
#
_symmetry.space_group_name_H-M   'P 1'
#
loop_
_entity.id
_entity.type
_entity.pdbx_description
1 polymer ?
#
loop_
_entity_poly.entity_id
_entity_poly.type
_entity_poly.pdbx_seq_one_letter_code
_entity_poly.pdbx_strand_id
1 'polypeptide(L)'
;MNYPVVKGTSYILVHAEDMVIHNGTTQSTERVINPDSEYLKKLPNHLRSFEEVVNYLPNQVYIGNMKPEDLKKFEQPWHNKPLENASRDGKYGEIMPEDEFIGLIKIVDAFDLVKLSKEFTEEVKDKLEKHPLIREDLIAKLKSGDDLADIEKLINEQGAEALYFDGKIVGCVKRAHDVDTNLTAHVLFENLVCKASGVLAGLHLVAKNDIDPEEIEYVIECSEEACGDMNQRGGGNFAKSIAELTGFKNATGSDTRGFCAAPTHALIVASSLVQAGTFKNVVVISGGSTAKLGMNGKNHVEKDMPILEDVV
;
A
#
# COMPACT_ATOMS: atom_id res chain seq x y z
N MET A 1 29.23 2.57 26.00
CA MET A 1 27.76 2.58 25.89
C MET A 1 27.44 2.13 24.48
N ASN A 2 26.58 1.14 24.31
CA ASN A 2 26.10 0.76 22.99
C ASN A 2 24.83 1.58 22.72
N TYR A 3 24.81 2.29 21.59
CA TYR A 3 23.66 3.05 21.13
C TYR A 3 22.88 2.21 20.10
N PRO A 4 21.55 2.39 19.99
CA PRO A 4 20.77 1.88 18.88
C PRO A 4 21.36 2.33 17.55
N VAL A 5 21.37 1.44 16.56
CA VAL A 5 21.84 1.72 15.20
C VAL A 5 20.81 1.21 14.20
N VAL A 6 20.67 1.91 13.07
CA VAL A 6 19.87 1.44 11.94
C VAL A 6 20.66 0.36 11.21
N LYS A 7 20.08 -0.85 11.12
CA LYS A 7 20.72 -2.01 10.46
C LYS A 7 20.39 -2.14 8.97
N GLY A 8 19.25 -1.62 8.55
CA GLY A 8 18.76 -1.71 7.18
C GLY A 8 17.50 -0.90 6.99
N THR A 9 17.17 -0.64 5.72
CA THR A 9 16.00 0.12 5.29
C THR A 9 15.50 -0.45 3.98
N SER A 10 14.19 -0.37 3.75
CA SER A 10 13.58 -0.61 2.45
C SER A 10 12.54 0.47 2.16
N TYR A 11 12.28 0.70 0.88
CA TYR A 11 11.34 1.70 0.38
C TYR A 11 10.63 1.14 -0.84
N ILE A 12 9.30 1.16 -0.82
CA ILE A 12 8.45 0.67 -1.92
C ILE A 12 7.50 1.79 -2.34
N LEU A 13 7.11 1.76 -3.61
CA LEU A 13 5.98 2.53 -4.12
C LEU A 13 5.04 1.55 -4.80
N VAL A 14 3.75 1.75 -4.64
CA VAL A 14 2.75 0.96 -5.36
C VAL A 14 1.94 1.89 -6.23
N HIS A 15 1.97 1.69 -7.55
CA HIS A 15 1.09 2.40 -8.46
C HIS A 15 -0.37 1.97 -8.23
N ALA A 16 -1.27 2.92 -8.06
CA ALA A 16 -2.65 2.69 -7.65
C ALA A 16 -3.60 3.58 -8.47
N GLU A 17 -3.58 3.41 -9.79
CA GLU A 17 -4.23 4.27 -10.78
C GLU A 17 -5.75 4.34 -10.60
N ASP A 18 -6.43 3.21 -10.61
CA ASP A 18 -7.88 3.13 -10.43
C ASP A 18 -8.28 3.49 -8.99
N MET A 19 -7.43 3.14 -8.01
CA MET A 19 -7.66 3.55 -6.62
C MET A 19 -7.66 5.07 -6.42
N VAL A 20 -6.96 5.85 -7.25
CA VAL A 20 -7.07 7.33 -7.24
C VAL A 20 -8.51 7.77 -7.52
N ILE A 21 -9.15 7.15 -8.51
CA ILE A 21 -10.52 7.49 -8.91
C ILE A 21 -11.52 7.07 -7.83
N HIS A 22 -11.38 5.84 -7.35
CA HIS A 22 -12.42 5.16 -6.59
C HIS A 22 -12.26 5.33 -5.07
N ASN A 23 -11.03 5.44 -4.57
CA ASN A 23 -10.74 5.34 -3.14
C ASN A 23 -10.05 6.57 -2.55
N GLY A 24 -9.51 7.47 -3.37
CA GLY A 24 -9.01 8.78 -2.94
C GLY A 24 -10.10 9.64 -2.27
N THR A 25 -9.84 10.20 -1.09
CA THR A 25 -10.87 10.93 -0.32
C THR A 25 -11.39 12.16 -1.06
N THR A 26 -10.53 12.85 -1.82
CA THR A 26 -10.94 14.02 -2.62
C THR A 26 -11.97 13.62 -3.68
N GLN A 27 -11.76 12.49 -4.35
CA GLN A 27 -12.57 11.97 -5.44
C GLN A 27 -13.86 11.35 -4.91
N SER A 28 -13.77 10.52 -3.86
CA SER A 28 -14.93 9.91 -3.24
C SER A 28 -15.86 10.95 -2.62
N THR A 29 -15.31 11.98 -1.95
CA THR A 29 -16.11 13.09 -1.40
C THR A 29 -16.75 13.93 -2.50
N GLU A 30 -16.01 14.27 -3.56
CA GLU A 30 -16.59 15.00 -4.70
C GLU A 30 -17.72 14.21 -5.35
N ARG A 31 -17.58 12.89 -5.49
CA ARG A 31 -18.62 12.02 -6.08
C ARG A 31 -19.92 12.04 -5.28
N VAL A 32 -19.84 12.15 -3.96
CA VAL A 32 -21.01 12.26 -3.08
C VAL A 32 -21.66 13.64 -3.18
N ILE A 33 -20.86 14.70 -3.24
CA ILE A 33 -21.36 16.09 -3.19
C ILE A 33 -21.80 16.60 -4.57
N ASN A 34 -21.07 16.23 -5.62
CA ASN A 34 -21.22 16.71 -6.99
C ASN A 34 -20.78 15.62 -8.01
N PRO A 35 -21.61 14.57 -8.19
CA PRO A 35 -21.26 13.42 -9.03
C PRO A 35 -20.96 13.78 -10.50
N ASP A 36 -21.56 14.86 -11.02
CA ASP A 36 -21.38 15.33 -12.39
C ASP A 36 -20.31 16.42 -12.53
N SER A 37 -19.44 16.59 -11.53
CA SER A 37 -18.40 17.63 -11.54
C SER A 37 -17.49 17.52 -12.77
N GLU A 38 -17.13 18.67 -13.33
CA GLU A 38 -16.16 18.74 -14.42
C GLU A 38 -14.78 18.19 -14.01
N TYR A 39 -14.45 18.27 -12.72
CA TYR A 39 -13.25 17.67 -12.16
C TYR A 39 -13.25 16.15 -12.34
N LEU A 40 -14.31 15.45 -11.90
CA LEU A 40 -14.39 13.98 -11.99
C LEU A 40 -14.39 13.49 -13.43
N LYS A 41 -15.00 14.23 -14.37
CA LYS A 41 -14.97 13.90 -15.81
C LYS A 41 -13.58 14.03 -16.42
N LYS A 42 -12.79 15.01 -15.96
CA LYS A 42 -11.44 15.27 -16.49
C LYS A 42 -10.39 14.38 -15.86
N LEU A 43 -10.54 14.06 -14.57
CA LEU A 43 -9.55 13.32 -13.77
C LEU A 43 -8.92 12.10 -14.47
N PRO A 44 -9.68 11.20 -15.15
CA PRO A 44 -9.08 10.05 -15.83
C PRO A 44 -8.02 10.41 -16.88
N ASN A 45 -8.10 11.60 -17.48
CA ASN A 45 -7.12 12.07 -18.47
C ASN A 45 -5.83 12.64 -17.85
N HIS A 46 -5.77 12.70 -16.52
CA HIS A 46 -4.60 13.19 -15.77
C HIS A 46 -3.92 12.07 -14.98
N LEU A 47 -4.38 10.82 -15.08
CA LEU A 47 -3.71 9.68 -14.48
C LEU A 47 -2.46 9.32 -15.28
N ARG A 48 -1.48 8.74 -14.60
CA ARG A 48 -0.23 8.31 -15.22
C ARG A 48 -0.30 6.81 -15.44
N SER A 49 0.23 6.37 -16.57
CA SER A 49 0.52 4.96 -16.77
C SER A 49 1.62 4.47 -15.81
N PHE A 50 1.68 3.16 -15.58
CA PHE A 50 2.76 2.55 -14.78
C PHE A 50 4.16 2.92 -15.31
N GLU A 51 4.34 3.00 -16.63
CA GLU A 51 5.61 3.40 -17.23
C GLU A 51 5.98 4.85 -16.88
N GLU A 52 5.04 5.78 -16.89
CA GLU A 52 5.28 7.17 -16.48
C GLU A 52 5.63 7.28 -15.00
N VAL A 53 5.02 6.46 -14.14
CA VAL A 53 5.35 6.38 -12.71
C VAL A 53 6.75 5.84 -12.48
N VAL A 54 7.15 4.80 -13.23
CA VAL A 54 8.53 4.25 -13.18
C VAL A 54 9.53 5.28 -13.68
N ASN A 55 9.25 5.96 -14.78
CA ASN A 55 10.13 6.96 -15.38
C ASN A 55 10.19 8.28 -14.59
N TYR A 56 9.39 8.44 -13.52
CA TYR A 56 9.38 9.67 -12.73
C TYR A 56 10.62 9.79 -11.84
N LEU A 57 11.43 10.83 -12.08
CA LEU A 57 12.72 11.07 -11.40
C LEU A 57 12.66 10.95 -9.86
N PRO A 58 11.71 11.57 -9.13
CA PRO A 58 11.59 11.38 -7.68
C PRO A 58 11.34 9.95 -7.24
N ASN A 59 10.58 9.16 -8.00
CA ASN A 59 10.31 7.76 -7.66
C ASN A 59 11.59 6.92 -7.76
N GLN A 60 12.43 7.20 -8.77
CA GLN A 60 13.74 6.55 -8.93
C GLN A 60 14.72 6.92 -7.81
N VAL A 61 14.64 8.14 -7.28
CA VAL A 61 15.38 8.51 -6.07
C VAL A 61 14.86 7.76 -4.85
N TYR A 62 13.54 7.65 -4.70
CA TYR A 62 12.89 7.02 -3.56
C TYR A 62 13.30 5.55 -3.39
N ILE A 63 13.30 4.78 -4.48
CA ILE A 63 13.72 3.36 -4.47
C ILE A 63 15.26 3.19 -4.53
N GLY A 64 16.02 4.28 -4.59
CA GLY A 64 17.48 4.30 -4.44
C GLY A 64 18.29 4.08 -5.71
N ASN A 65 17.70 4.26 -6.90
CA ASN A 65 18.41 4.21 -8.19
C ASN A 65 19.20 5.49 -8.47
N MET A 66 18.77 6.61 -7.87
CA MET A 66 19.44 7.90 -7.96
C MET A 66 19.61 8.51 -6.56
N LYS A 67 20.53 9.46 -6.42
CA LYS A 67 20.66 10.22 -5.16
C LYS A 67 19.74 11.44 -5.18
N PRO A 68 19.23 11.90 -4.03
CA PRO A 68 18.45 13.14 -3.96
C PRO A 68 19.19 14.36 -4.55
N GLU A 69 20.52 14.41 -4.41
CA GLU A 69 21.33 15.50 -4.99
C GLU A 69 21.32 15.51 -6.51
N ASP A 70 21.08 14.37 -7.17
CA ASP A 70 21.02 14.28 -8.63
C ASP A 70 19.82 15.03 -9.20
N LEU A 71 18.73 15.17 -8.44
CA LEU A 71 17.55 15.96 -8.85
C LEU A 71 17.89 17.43 -9.13
N LYS A 72 18.94 17.98 -8.49
CA LYS A 72 19.40 19.36 -8.72
C LYS A 72 19.95 19.58 -10.13
N LYS A 73 20.28 18.51 -10.85
CA LYS A 73 20.75 18.56 -12.24
C LYS A 73 19.59 18.72 -13.23
N PHE A 74 18.34 18.51 -12.78
CA PHE A 74 17.14 18.60 -13.59
C PHE A 74 16.33 19.83 -13.16
N GLU A 75 16.05 20.70 -14.12
CA GLU A 75 15.17 21.85 -13.89
C GLU A 75 13.74 21.37 -13.55
N GLN A 76 13.04 22.08 -12.67
CA GLN A 76 11.64 21.79 -12.32
C GLN A 76 10.67 22.43 -13.34
N PRO A 77 9.45 21.89 -13.54
CA PRO A 77 8.91 20.68 -12.89
C PRO A 77 9.52 19.39 -13.47
N TRP A 78 9.41 18.29 -12.73
CA TRP A 78 9.98 16.99 -13.14
C TRP A 78 8.97 16.07 -13.84
N HIS A 79 7.66 16.31 -13.69
CA HIS A 79 6.63 15.42 -14.25
C HIS A 79 6.62 15.38 -15.79
N ASN A 80 7.23 16.38 -16.46
CA ASN A 80 7.39 16.43 -17.90
C ASN A 80 8.81 16.06 -18.38
N LYS A 81 9.61 15.42 -17.50
CA LYS A 81 11.01 15.04 -17.75
C LYS A 81 11.21 13.57 -17.37
N PRO A 82 10.66 12.62 -18.17
CA PRO A 82 10.82 11.20 -17.90
C PRO A 82 12.30 10.82 -17.95
N LEU A 83 12.72 9.99 -16.99
CA LEU A 83 14.05 9.40 -16.99
C LEU A 83 14.10 8.24 -17.99
N GLU A 84 15.06 8.28 -18.92
CA GLU A 84 15.31 7.18 -19.83
C GLU A 84 15.92 5.98 -19.11
N ASN A 85 15.49 4.77 -19.48
CA ASN A 85 15.96 3.50 -18.91
C ASN A 85 15.76 3.39 -17.39
N ALA A 86 14.69 3.98 -16.86
CA ALA A 86 14.30 3.76 -15.48
C ALA A 86 13.91 2.30 -15.23
N SER A 87 13.96 1.89 -13.97
CA SER A 87 13.69 0.51 -13.55
C SER A 87 12.62 0.51 -12.46
N ARG A 88 11.72 -0.47 -12.50
CA ARG A 88 10.80 -0.71 -11.38
C ARG A 88 11.54 -1.21 -10.15
N ASP A 89 12.65 -1.92 -10.32
CA ASP A 89 13.51 -2.39 -9.24
C ASP A 89 14.54 -1.32 -8.84
N GLY A 90 14.78 -1.21 -7.54
CA GLY A 90 15.83 -0.37 -6.99
C GLY A 90 16.62 -0.97 -5.84
N LYS A 91 17.60 -0.19 -5.36
CA LYS A 91 18.47 -0.58 -4.25
C LYS A 91 17.69 -0.86 -2.97
N TYR A 92 16.66 -0.06 -2.68
CA TYR A 92 15.90 -0.15 -1.44
C TYR A 92 14.58 -0.91 -1.55
N GLY A 93 14.07 -1.11 -2.77
CA GLY A 93 12.82 -1.85 -2.98
C GLY A 93 12.39 -1.79 -4.43
N GLU A 94 11.11 -1.51 -4.67
CA GLU A 94 10.53 -1.50 -6.01
C GLU A 94 9.37 -0.50 -6.17
N ILE A 95 8.95 -0.31 -7.42
CA ILE A 95 7.66 0.24 -7.82
C ILE A 95 6.79 -0.93 -8.31
N MET A 96 5.76 -1.30 -7.57
CA MET A 96 4.85 -2.39 -7.92
C MET A 96 3.64 -1.85 -8.72
N PRO A 97 3.21 -2.53 -9.80
CA PRO A 97 2.01 -2.15 -10.54
C PRO A 97 0.72 -2.54 -9.78
N GLU A 98 -0.39 -1.88 -10.12
CA GLU A 98 -1.67 -1.99 -9.39
C GLU A 98 -2.26 -3.41 -9.41
N ASP A 99 -2.13 -4.12 -10.52
CA ASP A 99 -2.62 -5.49 -10.68
C ASP A 99 -1.94 -6.48 -9.72
N GLU A 100 -0.61 -6.49 -9.69
CA GLU A 100 0.18 -7.28 -8.74
C GLU A 100 -0.21 -6.91 -7.30
N PHE A 101 -0.44 -5.62 -7.04
CA PHE A 101 -0.84 -5.14 -5.72
C PHE A 101 -2.24 -5.58 -5.30
N ILE A 102 -3.23 -5.60 -6.21
CA ILE A 102 -4.56 -6.15 -5.92
C ILE A 102 -4.44 -7.65 -5.58
N GLY A 103 -3.57 -8.37 -6.28
CA GLY A 103 -3.22 -9.75 -5.91
C GLY A 103 -2.63 -9.83 -4.50
N LEU A 104 -1.71 -8.93 -4.14
CA LEU A 104 -1.14 -8.86 -2.78
C LEU A 104 -2.19 -8.53 -1.71
N ILE A 105 -3.15 -7.64 -1.99
CA ILE A 105 -4.31 -7.36 -1.13
C ILE A 105 -5.09 -8.65 -0.84
N LYS A 106 -5.33 -9.49 -1.86
CA LYS A 106 -5.96 -10.80 -1.66
C LYS A 106 -5.10 -11.75 -0.83
N ILE A 107 -3.78 -11.73 -1.01
CA ILE A 107 -2.85 -12.58 -0.25
C ILE A 107 -2.84 -12.21 1.23
N VAL A 108 -2.89 -10.92 1.58
CA VAL A 108 -2.83 -10.49 2.98
C VAL A 108 -4.15 -10.60 3.74
N ASP A 109 -5.25 -10.89 3.04
CA ASP A 109 -6.58 -11.07 3.61
C ASP A 109 -6.71 -12.41 4.36
N ALA A 110 -6.72 -12.33 5.68
CA ALA A 110 -6.87 -13.48 6.56
C ALA A 110 -8.33 -13.95 6.74
N PHE A 111 -9.31 -13.11 6.37
CA PHE A 111 -10.73 -13.31 6.69
C PHE A 111 -11.57 -13.65 5.46
N ASP A 112 -10.94 -13.83 4.29
CA ASP A 112 -11.61 -14.13 3.01
C ASP A 112 -12.68 -13.09 2.63
N LEU A 113 -12.36 -11.82 2.91
CA LEU A 113 -13.14 -10.63 2.58
C LEU A 113 -12.96 -10.19 1.13
N VAL A 114 -11.75 -10.37 0.58
CA VAL A 114 -11.42 -10.00 -0.80
C VAL A 114 -11.90 -11.10 -1.74
N LYS A 115 -12.63 -10.74 -2.78
CA LYS A 115 -13.10 -11.63 -3.84
C LYS A 115 -12.59 -11.11 -5.17
N LEU A 116 -11.83 -11.91 -5.89
CA LEU A 116 -11.27 -11.56 -7.19
C LEU A 116 -11.89 -12.47 -8.24
N SER A 117 -12.13 -11.96 -9.44
CA SER A 117 -12.62 -12.78 -10.54
C SER A 117 -11.63 -13.88 -10.89
N LYS A 118 -12.11 -15.02 -11.42
CA LYS A 118 -11.23 -16.12 -11.86
C LYS A 118 -10.18 -15.66 -12.87
N GLU A 119 -10.61 -14.93 -13.90
CA GLU A 119 -9.74 -14.38 -14.96
C GLU A 119 -8.63 -13.51 -14.36
N PHE A 120 -8.99 -12.50 -13.56
CA PHE A 120 -8.00 -11.62 -12.95
C PHE A 120 -7.09 -12.36 -11.96
N THR A 121 -7.62 -13.32 -11.20
CA THR A 121 -6.83 -14.13 -10.25
C THR A 121 -5.76 -14.94 -10.99
N GLU A 122 -6.11 -15.55 -12.14
CA GLU A 122 -5.16 -16.28 -12.98
C GLU A 122 -4.06 -15.35 -13.52
N GLU A 123 -4.43 -14.18 -14.03
CA GLU A 123 -3.48 -13.20 -14.56
C GLU A 123 -2.49 -12.67 -13.52
N VAL A 124 -2.96 -12.27 -12.34
CA VAL A 124 -2.07 -11.75 -11.29
C VAL A 124 -1.25 -12.87 -10.66
N LYS A 125 -1.77 -14.09 -10.59
CA LYS A 125 -1.01 -15.26 -10.13
C LYS A 125 0.19 -15.51 -11.02
N ASP A 126 0.02 -15.50 -12.34
CA ASP A 126 1.11 -15.68 -13.31
C ASP A 126 2.21 -14.62 -13.17
N LYS A 127 1.87 -13.40 -12.74
CA LYS A 127 2.81 -12.30 -12.49
C LYS A 127 3.51 -12.48 -11.14
N LEU A 128 2.74 -12.72 -10.07
CA LEU A 128 3.25 -12.87 -8.71
C LEU A 128 4.12 -14.11 -8.54
N GLU A 129 3.87 -15.21 -9.26
CA GLU A 129 4.75 -16.38 -9.26
C GLU A 129 6.16 -16.07 -9.81
N LYS A 130 6.29 -15.05 -10.67
CA LYS A 130 7.58 -14.57 -11.19
C LYS A 130 8.23 -13.55 -10.27
N HIS A 131 7.50 -13.04 -9.28
CA HIS A 131 7.98 -12.02 -8.37
C HIS A 131 8.96 -12.64 -7.36
N PRO A 132 10.21 -12.16 -7.23
CA PRO A 132 11.25 -12.84 -6.47
C PRO A 132 10.97 -12.95 -4.97
N LEU A 133 10.07 -12.11 -4.43
CA LEU A 133 9.73 -12.07 -3.01
C LEU A 133 8.40 -12.75 -2.65
N ILE A 134 7.58 -13.11 -3.63
CA ILE A 134 6.27 -13.74 -3.36
C ILE A 134 6.45 -15.25 -3.42
N ARG A 135 6.63 -15.83 -2.25
CA ARG A 135 6.88 -17.27 -2.06
C ARG A 135 5.63 -18.10 -2.37
N GLU A 136 5.81 -19.40 -2.60
CA GLU A 136 4.72 -20.35 -2.87
C GLU A 136 3.63 -20.35 -1.79
N ASP A 137 3.99 -20.18 -0.51
CA ASP A 137 3.03 -20.10 0.60
C ASP A 137 2.11 -18.87 0.52
N LEU A 138 2.60 -17.77 -0.04
CA LEU A 138 1.83 -16.55 -0.28
C LEU A 138 0.96 -16.70 -1.54
N ILE A 139 1.52 -17.23 -2.63
CA ILE A 139 0.77 -17.51 -3.86
C ILE A 139 -0.44 -18.42 -3.60
N ALA A 140 -0.29 -19.43 -2.74
CA ALA A 140 -1.38 -20.33 -2.38
C ALA A 140 -2.60 -19.62 -1.77
N LYS A 141 -2.45 -18.40 -1.23
CA LYS A 141 -3.55 -17.61 -0.64
C LYS A 141 -4.45 -16.94 -1.67
N LEU A 142 -4.01 -16.80 -2.94
CA LEU A 142 -4.85 -16.24 -4.03
C LEU A 142 -6.06 -17.11 -4.36
N LYS A 143 -5.95 -18.43 -4.16
CA LYS A 143 -6.97 -19.42 -4.56
C LYS A 143 -7.27 -19.35 -6.07
N SER A 144 -8.47 -19.74 -6.50
CA SER A 144 -8.87 -19.80 -7.91
C SER A 144 -9.70 -18.60 -8.40
N GLY A 145 -10.04 -17.66 -7.51
CA GLY A 145 -11.02 -16.61 -7.79
C GLY A 145 -12.48 -17.10 -7.78
N ASP A 146 -13.38 -16.13 -7.89
CA ASP A 146 -14.85 -16.26 -7.81
C ASP A 146 -15.50 -15.86 -9.15
N ASP A 147 -16.76 -16.23 -9.37
CA ASP A 147 -17.50 -15.83 -10.58
C ASP A 147 -17.83 -14.33 -10.56
N LEU A 148 -17.61 -13.64 -11.68
CA LEU A 148 -17.80 -12.19 -11.78
C LEU A 148 -19.23 -11.77 -11.43
N ALA A 149 -20.23 -12.56 -11.82
CA ALA A 149 -21.63 -12.30 -11.49
C ALA A 149 -21.91 -12.33 -9.97
N ASP A 150 -21.21 -13.19 -9.23
CA ASP A 150 -21.33 -13.22 -7.76
C ASP A 150 -20.66 -12.01 -7.12
N ILE A 151 -19.52 -11.56 -7.67
CA ILE A 151 -18.84 -10.33 -7.26
C ILE A 151 -19.75 -9.11 -7.48
N GLU A 152 -20.34 -8.98 -8.66
CA GLU A 152 -21.29 -7.91 -8.98
C GLU A 152 -22.50 -7.93 -8.04
N LYS A 153 -22.98 -9.11 -7.66
CA LYS A 153 -24.05 -9.26 -6.67
C LYS A 153 -23.63 -8.77 -5.29
N LEU A 154 -22.42 -9.10 -4.84
CA LEU A 154 -21.88 -8.61 -3.55
C LEU A 154 -21.80 -7.08 -3.53
N ILE A 155 -21.38 -6.46 -4.63
CA ILE A 155 -21.29 -5.01 -4.76
C ILE A 155 -22.70 -4.39 -4.70
N ASN A 156 -23.60 -4.84 -5.59
CA ASN A 156 -24.90 -4.21 -5.79
C ASN A 156 -25.90 -4.48 -4.65
N GLU A 157 -25.85 -5.65 -4.02
CA GLU A 157 -26.85 -6.07 -3.02
C GLU A 157 -26.32 -6.05 -1.58
N GLN A 158 -25.01 -6.19 -1.37
CA GLN A 158 -24.43 -6.38 -0.03
C GLN A 158 -23.48 -5.25 0.40
N GLY A 159 -23.29 -4.24 -0.46
CA GLY A 159 -22.46 -3.07 -0.16
C GLY A 159 -20.98 -3.42 -0.04
N ALA A 160 -20.50 -4.37 -0.84
CA ALA A 160 -19.08 -4.60 -1.01
C ALA A 160 -18.43 -3.43 -1.77
N GLU A 161 -17.19 -3.11 -1.43
CA GLU A 161 -16.38 -2.10 -2.11
C GLU A 161 -15.82 -2.73 -3.39
N ALA A 162 -16.09 -2.14 -4.55
CA ALA A 162 -15.61 -2.68 -5.82
C ALA A 162 -14.10 -2.44 -6.00
N LEU A 163 -13.40 -3.42 -6.54
CA LEU A 163 -12.00 -3.32 -6.94
C LEU A 163 -11.94 -3.15 -8.46
N TYR A 164 -11.25 -2.10 -8.90
CA TYR A 164 -11.11 -1.75 -10.31
C TYR A 164 -9.67 -1.96 -10.78
N PHE A 165 -9.53 -2.35 -12.04
CA PHE A 165 -8.27 -2.36 -12.77
C PHE A 165 -8.56 -2.13 -14.26
N ASP A 166 -7.84 -1.22 -14.90
CA ASP A 166 -8.11 -0.70 -16.25
C ASP A 166 -9.59 -0.25 -16.42
N GLY A 167 -10.15 0.38 -15.39
CA GLY A 167 -11.54 0.83 -15.36
C GLY A 167 -12.60 -0.29 -15.35
N LYS A 168 -12.21 -1.54 -15.14
CA LYS A 168 -13.11 -2.71 -15.06
C LYS A 168 -13.17 -3.25 -13.63
N ILE A 169 -14.33 -3.76 -13.23
CA ILE A 169 -14.48 -4.47 -11.97
C ILE A 169 -13.74 -5.81 -12.07
N VAL A 170 -12.70 -5.97 -11.26
CA VAL A 170 -11.90 -7.21 -11.17
C VAL A 170 -12.15 -7.97 -9.87
N GLY A 171 -12.81 -7.34 -8.91
CA GLY A 171 -13.09 -7.93 -7.61
C GLY A 171 -13.93 -7.03 -6.70
N CYS A 172 -14.03 -7.43 -5.43
CA CYS A 172 -14.59 -6.60 -4.38
C CYS A 172 -14.00 -6.93 -3.01
N VAL A 173 -14.10 -6.01 -2.06
CA VAL A 173 -13.89 -6.23 -0.63
C VAL A 173 -15.24 -6.23 0.08
N LYS A 174 -15.54 -7.32 0.80
CA LYS A 174 -16.77 -7.41 1.61
C LYS A 174 -16.61 -6.64 2.93
N ARG A 175 -17.74 -6.19 3.48
CA ARG A 175 -17.82 -5.82 4.91
C ARG A 175 -17.59 -7.06 5.79
N ALA A 176 -17.03 -6.86 6.98
CA ALA A 176 -16.84 -7.94 7.95
C ALA A 176 -17.94 -7.97 9.02
N HIS A 177 -18.81 -6.96 9.08
CA HIS A 177 -19.95 -6.91 9.98
C HIS A 177 -21.08 -6.06 9.39
N ASP A 178 -22.33 -6.39 9.73
CA ASP A 178 -23.51 -5.71 9.16
C ASP A 178 -23.79 -4.33 9.79
N VAL A 179 -23.33 -4.10 11.02
CA VAL A 179 -23.67 -2.91 11.82
C VAL A 179 -22.43 -2.10 12.22
N ASP A 180 -21.24 -2.70 12.22
CA ASP A 180 -20.06 -2.02 12.75
C ASP A 180 -19.49 -1.09 11.70
N THR A 181 -19.53 0.21 11.99
CA THR A 181 -19.04 1.25 11.09
C THR A 181 -17.53 1.15 10.82
N ASN A 182 -16.78 0.52 11.72
CA ASN A 182 -15.33 0.31 11.55
C ASN A 182 -15.02 -0.96 10.73
N LEU A 183 -16.02 -1.80 10.46
CA LEU A 183 -15.88 -3.04 9.68
C LEU A 183 -16.68 -2.99 8.38
N THR A 184 -16.89 -1.78 7.86
CA THR A 184 -17.44 -1.54 6.53
C THR A 184 -16.45 -1.97 5.45
N ALA A 185 -16.94 -2.26 4.25
CA ALA A 185 -16.11 -2.66 3.12
C ALA A 185 -15.01 -1.63 2.79
N HIS A 186 -15.36 -0.33 2.83
CA HIS A 186 -14.42 0.77 2.61
C HIS A 186 -13.28 0.79 3.64
N VAL A 187 -13.59 0.76 4.94
CA VAL A 187 -12.56 0.76 6.00
C VAL A 187 -11.68 -0.49 5.88
N LEU A 188 -12.28 -1.65 5.62
CA LEU A 188 -11.52 -2.90 5.47
C LEU A 188 -10.63 -2.87 4.23
N PHE A 189 -11.07 -2.25 3.14
CA PHE A 189 -10.24 -2.03 1.96
C PHE A 189 -9.02 -1.16 2.30
N GLU A 190 -9.21 -0.02 2.98
CA GLU A 190 -8.10 0.85 3.43
C GLU A 190 -7.11 0.09 4.32
N ASN A 191 -7.64 -0.68 5.27
CA ASN A 191 -6.85 -1.52 6.16
C ASN A 191 -6.04 -2.57 5.38
N LEU A 192 -6.64 -3.21 4.39
CA LEU A 192 -5.96 -4.21 3.56
C LEU A 192 -4.88 -3.58 2.66
N VAL A 193 -5.11 -2.41 2.08
CA VAL A 193 -4.11 -1.66 1.30
C VAL A 193 -2.90 -1.30 2.17
N CYS A 194 -3.15 -0.76 3.37
CA CYS A 194 -2.09 -0.47 4.33
C CYS A 194 -1.31 -1.74 4.72
N LYS A 195 -2.01 -2.84 5.03
CA LYS A 195 -1.36 -4.12 5.34
C LYS A 195 -0.54 -4.64 4.16
N ALA A 196 -1.08 -4.64 2.94
CA ALA A 196 -0.43 -5.19 1.75
C ALA A 196 0.86 -4.44 1.43
N SER A 197 0.81 -3.11 1.38
CA SER A 197 1.99 -2.26 1.13
C SER A 197 3.03 -2.39 2.25
N GLY A 198 2.59 -2.48 3.51
CA GLY A 198 3.48 -2.75 4.65
C GLY A 198 4.15 -4.12 4.56
N VAL A 199 3.43 -5.17 4.13
CA VAL A 199 4.01 -6.50 3.88
C VAL A 199 5.05 -6.43 2.77
N LEU A 200 4.75 -5.75 1.67
CA LEU A 200 5.71 -5.58 0.58
C LEU A 200 7.00 -4.90 1.04
N ALA A 201 6.89 -3.81 1.79
CA ALA A 201 8.02 -3.10 2.38
C ALA A 201 8.85 -4.02 3.29
N GLY A 202 8.19 -4.83 4.11
CA GLY A 202 8.85 -5.78 5.02
C GLY A 202 9.54 -6.93 4.30
N LEU A 203 8.96 -7.44 3.20
CA LEU A 203 9.62 -8.44 2.35
C LEU A 203 10.89 -7.88 1.71
N HIS A 204 10.84 -6.63 1.20
CA HIS A 204 12.05 -5.95 0.70
C HIS A 204 13.06 -5.65 1.80
N LEU A 205 12.61 -5.34 3.03
CA LEU A 205 13.51 -5.11 4.15
C LEU A 205 14.39 -6.34 4.40
N VAL A 206 13.78 -7.53 4.41
CA VAL A 206 14.50 -8.80 4.58
C VAL A 206 15.36 -9.11 3.35
N ALA A 207 14.83 -8.94 2.14
CA ALA A 207 15.54 -9.35 0.92
C ALA A 207 16.73 -8.45 0.54
N LYS A 208 16.67 -7.16 0.86
CA LYS A 208 17.69 -6.17 0.48
C LYS A 208 18.75 -5.97 1.57
N ASN A 209 18.61 -6.61 2.73
CA ASN A 209 19.50 -6.44 3.87
C ASN A 209 19.87 -7.81 4.48
N ASP A 210 20.98 -7.88 5.19
CA ASP A 210 21.41 -9.09 5.91
C ASP A 210 20.67 -9.20 7.26
N ILE A 211 19.36 -9.43 7.20
CA ILE A 211 18.46 -9.51 8.35
C ILE A 211 17.87 -10.91 8.40
N ASP A 212 18.10 -11.61 9.52
CA ASP A 212 17.36 -12.83 9.84
C ASP A 212 15.97 -12.43 10.39
N PRO A 213 14.86 -12.76 9.69
CA PRO A 213 13.52 -12.41 10.15
C PRO A 213 13.14 -13.08 11.47
N GLU A 214 13.75 -14.20 11.85
CA GLU A 214 13.48 -14.87 13.13
C GLU A 214 14.12 -14.13 14.33
N GLU A 215 15.12 -13.27 14.08
CA GLU A 215 15.72 -12.43 15.11
C GLU A 215 14.92 -11.16 15.43
N ILE A 216 13.84 -10.86 14.70
CA ILE A 216 12.99 -9.70 14.96
C ILE A 216 12.04 -10.01 16.12
N GLU A 217 12.08 -9.18 17.17
CA GLU A 217 11.33 -9.42 18.42
C GLU A 217 10.14 -8.46 18.58
N TYR A 218 10.20 -7.28 17.94
CA TYR A 218 9.15 -6.28 18.02
C TYR A 218 8.97 -5.53 16.71
N VAL A 219 7.72 -5.30 16.32
CA VAL A 219 7.35 -4.46 15.19
C VAL A 219 6.54 -3.27 15.68
N ILE A 220 6.93 -2.07 15.25
CA ILE A 220 6.16 -0.85 15.42
C ILE A 220 5.64 -0.44 14.07
N GLU A 221 4.33 -0.49 13.90
CA GLU A 221 3.68 -0.01 12.69
C GLU A 221 3.27 1.45 12.87
N CYS A 222 3.43 2.30 11.85
CA CYS A 222 3.27 3.75 12.00
C CYS A 222 2.58 4.46 10.84
N SER A 223 1.74 3.76 10.07
CA SER A 223 0.81 4.37 9.10
C SER A 223 -0.27 5.23 9.77
N GLU A 224 -1.15 5.79 8.93
CA GLU A 224 -2.25 6.64 9.37
C GLU A 224 -3.52 5.84 9.72
N GLU A 225 -3.65 4.62 9.20
CA GLU A 225 -4.92 3.87 9.25
C GLU A 225 -5.24 3.35 10.65
N ALA A 226 -6.50 3.49 11.05
CA ALA A 226 -7.00 2.86 12.27
C ALA A 226 -7.62 1.49 11.94
N CYS A 227 -7.30 0.48 12.74
CA CYS A 227 -7.93 -0.83 12.67
C CYS A 227 -8.61 -1.21 13.99
N GLY A 228 -9.56 -2.14 13.91
CA GLY A 228 -10.33 -2.63 15.06
C GLY A 228 -11.83 -2.41 14.92
N ASP A 229 -12.59 -3.07 15.78
CA ASP A 229 -14.06 -3.03 15.78
C ASP A 229 -14.61 -1.90 16.66
N MET A 230 -15.92 -1.86 16.88
CA MET A 230 -16.60 -0.88 17.74
C MET A 230 -16.20 -0.96 19.21
N ASN A 231 -15.66 -2.09 19.66
CA ASN A 231 -15.23 -2.32 21.05
C ASN A 231 -13.75 -1.97 21.26
N GLN A 232 -12.93 -2.00 20.21
CA GLN A 232 -11.49 -1.77 20.24
C GLN A 232 -11.02 -0.89 19.07
N ARG A 233 -11.64 0.28 18.89
CA ARG A 233 -11.27 1.22 17.81
C ARG A 233 -9.83 1.69 17.96
N GLY A 234 -9.01 1.46 16.93
CA GLY A 234 -7.56 1.72 16.99
C GLY A 234 -6.80 0.74 17.89
N GLY A 235 -7.47 -0.30 18.40
CA GLY A 235 -6.89 -1.39 19.18
C GLY A 235 -6.65 -2.66 18.37
N GLY A 236 -6.94 -2.65 17.05
CA GLY A 236 -6.38 -3.64 16.15
C GLY A 236 -4.85 -3.53 16.07
N ASN A 237 -4.20 -4.42 15.34
CA ASN A 237 -2.75 -4.52 15.34
C ASN A 237 -2.19 -4.81 13.94
N PHE A 238 -1.95 -3.75 13.16
CA PHE A 238 -1.31 -3.88 11.85
C PHE A 238 0.08 -4.44 11.99
N ALA A 239 0.87 -3.98 12.98
CA ALA A 239 2.23 -4.43 13.21
C ALA A 239 2.34 -5.96 13.25
N LYS A 240 1.50 -6.60 14.06
CA LYS A 240 1.48 -8.06 14.17
C LYS A 240 0.97 -8.73 12.90
N SER A 241 -0.05 -8.17 12.26
CA SER A 241 -0.62 -8.72 11.03
C SER A 241 0.35 -8.67 9.84
N ILE A 242 1.20 -7.64 9.77
CA ILE A 242 2.27 -7.49 8.78
C ILE A 242 3.41 -8.44 9.11
N ALA A 243 3.85 -8.46 10.38
CA ALA A 243 4.93 -9.31 10.88
C ALA A 243 4.75 -10.79 10.53
N GLU A 244 3.51 -11.29 10.62
CA GLU A 244 3.19 -12.68 10.28
C GLU A 244 3.54 -13.03 8.82
N LEU A 245 3.22 -12.16 7.87
CA LEU A 245 3.39 -12.41 6.45
C LEU A 245 4.81 -12.09 5.93
N THR A 246 5.52 -11.19 6.62
CA THR A 246 6.93 -10.88 6.33
C THR A 246 7.90 -11.91 6.90
N GLY A 247 7.43 -12.82 7.77
CA GLY A 247 8.23 -13.89 8.36
C GLY A 247 8.80 -13.58 9.74
N PHE A 248 8.42 -12.45 10.36
CA PHE A 248 8.82 -12.07 11.72
C PHE A 248 8.04 -12.86 12.78
N LYS A 249 8.15 -14.20 12.75
CA LYS A 249 7.32 -15.14 13.52
C LYS A 249 7.40 -14.92 15.03
N ASN A 250 8.58 -14.55 15.52
CA ASN A 250 8.85 -14.33 16.95
C ASN A 250 8.45 -12.93 17.42
N ALA A 251 8.10 -12.02 16.50
CA ALA A 251 7.79 -10.66 16.87
C ALA A 251 6.38 -10.52 17.43
N THR A 252 6.24 -9.71 18.47
CA THR A 252 4.96 -9.03 18.78
C THR A 252 5.01 -7.60 18.25
N GLY A 253 3.96 -6.80 18.43
CA GLY A 253 3.99 -5.44 17.92
C GLY A 253 2.88 -4.55 18.42
N SER A 254 3.03 -3.26 18.11
CA SER A 254 2.02 -2.23 18.37
C SER A 254 2.02 -1.18 17.26
N ASP A 255 0.92 -0.47 17.18
CA ASP A 255 0.71 0.59 16.22
C ASP A 255 0.93 1.96 16.89
N THR A 256 1.68 2.83 16.23
CA THR A 256 1.94 4.21 16.66
C THR A 256 1.24 5.16 15.69
N ARG A 257 0.22 5.87 16.18
CA ARG A 257 -0.54 6.84 15.38
C ARG A 257 -0.13 8.27 15.72
N GLY A 258 0.11 9.05 14.68
CA GLY A 258 0.59 10.43 14.79
C GLY A 258 0.61 11.18 13.45
N PHE A 259 -0.22 10.72 12.48
CA PHE A 259 -0.25 11.25 11.12
C PHE A 259 1.15 11.25 10.48
N CYS A 260 1.50 12.26 9.67
CA CYS A 260 2.83 12.39 9.08
C CYS A 260 3.99 12.43 10.10
N ALA A 261 3.73 12.65 11.40
CA ALA A 261 4.76 12.62 12.45
C ALA A 261 4.98 11.22 13.04
N ALA A 262 4.08 10.25 12.78
CA ALA A 262 4.12 8.90 13.34
C ALA A 262 5.48 8.18 13.12
N PRO A 263 6.15 8.27 11.94
CA PRO A 263 7.44 7.63 11.75
C PRO A 263 8.52 8.12 12.73
N THR A 264 8.55 9.42 13.03
CA THR A 264 9.49 9.97 14.01
C THR A 264 9.21 9.44 15.41
N HIS A 265 7.93 9.39 15.82
CA HIS A 265 7.54 8.80 17.09
C HIS A 265 7.93 7.32 17.18
N ALA A 266 7.65 6.54 16.14
CA ALA A 266 7.99 5.13 16.08
C ALA A 266 9.50 4.88 16.17
N LEU A 267 10.32 5.70 15.49
CA LEU A 267 11.79 5.63 15.60
C LEU A 267 12.30 5.96 17.00
N ILE A 268 11.71 6.95 17.68
CA ILE A 268 12.06 7.29 19.07
C ILE A 268 11.70 6.14 20.01
N VAL A 269 10.50 5.54 19.85
CA VAL A 269 10.05 4.40 20.65
C VAL A 269 10.94 3.19 20.41
N ALA A 270 11.20 2.83 19.14
CA ALA A 270 12.09 1.71 18.78
C ALA A 270 13.49 1.90 19.37
N SER A 271 14.08 3.08 19.21
CA SER A 271 15.40 3.40 19.77
C SER A 271 15.42 3.30 21.29
N SER A 272 14.33 3.72 21.96
CA SER A 272 14.21 3.63 23.42
C SER A 272 14.12 2.17 23.89
N LEU A 273 13.34 1.33 23.20
CA LEU A 273 13.21 -0.10 23.50
C LEU A 273 14.55 -0.84 23.33
N VAL A 274 15.29 -0.53 22.26
CA VAL A 274 16.63 -1.09 22.01
C VAL A 274 17.63 -0.59 23.05
N GLN A 275 17.65 0.72 23.33
CA GLN A 275 18.57 1.32 24.30
C GLN A 275 18.36 0.77 25.72
N ALA A 276 17.10 0.46 26.08
CA ALA A 276 16.73 -0.12 27.37
C ALA A 276 17.04 -1.63 27.47
N GLY A 277 17.39 -2.29 26.35
CA GLY A 277 17.62 -3.73 26.30
C GLY A 277 16.33 -4.55 26.40
N THR A 278 15.16 -3.94 26.15
CA THR A 278 13.87 -4.65 26.11
C THR A 278 13.79 -5.58 24.92
N PHE A 279 14.27 -5.10 23.76
CA PHE A 279 14.40 -5.88 22.52
C PHE A 279 15.74 -5.58 21.88
N LYS A 280 16.37 -6.58 21.26
CA LYS A 280 17.63 -6.42 20.51
C LYS A 280 17.36 -5.90 19.11
N ASN A 281 16.30 -6.41 18.45
CA ASN A 281 15.93 -6.01 17.09
C ASN A 281 14.47 -5.57 17.05
N VAL A 282 14.26 -4.31 16.63
CA VAL A 282 12.94 -3.71 16.44
C VAL A 282 12.82 -3.25 14.99
N VAL A 283 11.71 -3.60 14.34
CA VAL A 283 11.37 -3.09 13.00
C VAL A 283 10.36 -1.95 13.16
N VAL A 284 10.62 -0.83 12.49
CA VAL A 284 9.63 0.22 12.26
C VAL A 284 9.13 0.07 10.83
N ILE A 285 7.82 -0.01 10.63
CA ILE A 285 7.22 -0.27 9.32
C ILE A 285 5.95 0.55 9.13
N SER A 286 5.59 0.84 7.90
CA SER A 286 4.34 1.54 7.57
C SER A 286 3.80 1.04 6.25
N GLY A 287 2.48 0.95 6.16
CA GLY A 287 1.75 0.87 4.90
C GLY A 287 1.34 2.24 4.38
N GLY A 288 0.91 2.27 3.11
CA GLY A 288 0.32 3.42 2.46
C GLY A 288 -1.19 3.55 2.72
N SER A 289 -1.74 4.71 2.37
CA SER A 289 -3.14 5.10 2.64
C SER A 289 -3.83 5.53 1.35
N THR A 290 -4.93 4.88 0.99
CA THR A 290 -5.71 5.25 -0.20
C THR A 290 -6.41 6.59 -0.04
N ALA A 291 -6.71 7.03 1.18
CA ALA A 291 -7.31 8.34 1.44
C ALA A 291 -6.46 9.50 0.89
N LYS A 292 -5.14 9.29 0.74
CA LYS A 292 -4.20 10.28 0.22
C LYS A 292 -4.06 10.28 -1.30
N LEU A 293 -4.60 9.27 -1.97
CA LEU A 293 -4.54 9.19 -3.42
C LEU A 293 -5.32 10.35 -4.04
N GLY A 294 -4.67 11.03 -4.98
CA GLY A 294 -5.17 12.23 -5.66
C GLY A 294 -5.63 13.35 -4.72
N MET A 295 -5.05 13.47 -3.52
CA MET A 295 -5.46 14.45 -2.51
C MET A 295 -5.47 15.88 -3.08
N ASN A 296 -4.51 16.22 -3.96
CA ASN A 296 -4.44 17.53 -4.62
C ASN A 296 -5.09 17.55 -6.01
N GLY A 297 -5.79 16.50 -6.43
CA GLY A 297 -6.14 16.28 -7.83
C GLY A 297 -6.91 17.41 -8.49
N LYS A 298 -7.77 18.15 -7.77
CA LYS A 298 -8.44 19.36 -8.29
C LYS A 298 -7.43 20.39 -8.81
N ASN A 299 -6.39 20.69 -8.04
CA ASN A 299 -5.33 21.62 -8.44
C ASN A 299 -4.52 21.11 -9.63
N HIS A 300 -4.33 19.80 -9.74
CA HIS A 300 -3.59 19.19 -10.85
C HIS A 300 -4.39 19.32 -12.15
N VAL A 301 -5.68 18.95 -12.13
CA VAL A 301 -6.59 19.09 -13.29
C VAL A 301 -6.74 20.56 -13.71
N GLU A 302 -6.87 21.49 -12.76
CA GLU A 302 -6.94 22.93 -13.05
C GLU A 302 -5.69 23.48 -13.74
N LYS A 303 -4.52 22.89 -13.44
CA LYS A 303 -3.22 23.30 -13.98
C LYS A 303 -2.76 22.47 -15.17
N ASP A 304 -3.60 21.58 -15.68
CA ASP A 304 -3.27 20.64 -16.75
C ASP A 304 -2.03 19.78 -16.42
N MET A 305 -1.95 19.31 -15.17
CA MET A 305 -0.85 18.50 -14.65
C MET A 305 -1.31 17.05 -14.42
N PRO A 306 -0.42 16.05 -14.55
CA PRO A 306 -0.73 14.70 -14.12
C PRO A 306 -0.95 14.64 -12.61
N ILE A 307 -1.81 13.75 -12.14
CA ILE A 307 -1.93 13.41 -10.72
C ILE A 307 -0.63 12.74 -10.28
N LEU A 308 0.01 13.29 -9.24
CA LEU A 308 1.28 12.75 -8.73
C LEU A 308 1.10 11.98 -7.41
N GLU A 309 -0.05 12.12 -6.77
CA GLU A 309 -0.46 11.31 -5.62
C GLU A 309 -1.19 10.03 -6.08
N ASP A 310 -0.57 9.25 -6.97
CA ASP A 310 -1.09 8.01 -7.57
C ASP A 310 -0.31 6.77 -7.11
N VAL A 311 0.50 6.93 -6.04
CA VAL A 311 1.25 5.86 -5.40
C VAL A 311 0.94 5.80 -3.91
N VAL A 312 0.87 4.59 -3.37
CA VAL A 312 0.82 4.31 -1.93
C VAL A 312 2.14 3.72 -1.41
#